data_AF-A0A961QXA4-F1
#
_entry.id   AF-A0A961QXA4-F1
#
_cell.length_a   1.000
_cell.length_b   1.000
_cell.length_c   1.000
_cell.angle_alpha   90.00
_cell.angle_beta   90.00
_cell.angle_gamma   90.00
#
_symmetry.space_group_name_H-M   'P 1'
#
loop_
_entity.id
_entity.type
_entity.pdbx_description
1 polymer ?
#
loop_
_entity_poly.entity_id
_entity_poly.type
_entity_poly.pdbx_seq_one_letter_code
_entity_poly.pdbx_strand_id
1 'polypeptide(L)' 'MALSPLNRRRWRNFCANRRAFWSLIIFAVLYVVSLFAEVIANDVPIMVSYRGEVHFPIVQFHAETAYGGEFRTQADYR' A
#
# COMPACT_ATOMS: atom_id res chain seq x y z
N MET A 1 10.27 23.76 -17.60
CA MET A 1 11.21 22.93 -18.39
C MET A 1 10.45 22.32 -19.56
N ALA A 2 10.68 22.80 -20.79
CA ALA A 2 10.04 22.24 -21.98
C ALA A 2 10.72 20.91 -22.36
N LEU A 3 9.94 19.88 -22.67
CA LEU A 3 10.47 18.61 -23.19
C LEU A 3 11.22 18.88 -24.49
N SER A 4 12.48 18.43 -24.56
CA SER A 4 13.25 18.53 -25.80
C SER A 4 12.49 17.86 -26.95
N PRO A 5 12.56 18.39 -28.18
CA PRO A 5 11.85 17.82 -29.32
C PRO A 5 12.20 16.34 -29.57
N LEU A 6 13.40 15.92 -29.18
CA LEU A 6 13.83 14.52 -29.19
C LEU A 6 13.06 13.65 -28.18
N ASN A 7 12.88 14.12 -26.94
CA ASN A 7 12.11 13.38 -25.93
C ASN A 7 10.63 13.28 -26.31
N ARG A 8 10.06 14.32 -26.93
CA ARG A 8 8.67 14.28 -27.41
C ARG A 8 8.48 13.23 -28.51
N ARG A 9 9.46 13.09 -29.42
CA ARG A 9 9.44 12.06 -30.46
C ARG A 9 9.60 10.65 -29.88
N ARG A 10 10.49 10.46 -28.90
CA ARG A 10 10.66 9.19 -28.19
C ARG A 10 9.39 8.77 -27.45
N TRP A 11 8.75 9.71 -26.75
CA TRP A 11 7.47 9.47 -26.07
C TRP A 11 6.38 9.03 -27.04
N ARG A 12 6.24 9.73 -28.17
CA ARG A 12 5.27 9.36 -29.20
C ARG A 12 5.54 7.96 -29.79
N ASN A 13 6.80 7.62 -30.04
CA ASN A 13 7.19 6.30 -30.52
C ASN A 13 6.92 5.21 -29.46
N PHE A 14 7.14 5.52 -28.19
CA PHE A 14 6.87 4.63 -27.07
C PHE A 14 5.36 4.35 -26.94
N CYS A 15 4.52 5.39 -26.96
CA CYS A 15 3.06 5.24 -26.93
C CYS A 15 2.49 4.55 -28.18
N ALA A 16 3.13 4.69 -29.34
CA ALA A 16 2.73 3.97 -30.55
C ALA A 16 2.99 2.45 -30.46
N ASN A 17 3.93 2.03 -29.61
CA ASN A 17 4.20 0.62 -29.36
C ASN A 17 3.27 0.07 -28.29
N ARG A 18 2.20 -0.62 -28.72
CA ARG A 18 1.21 -1.22 -27.81
C ARG A 18 1.84 -2.13 -26.75
N ARG A 19 2.87 -2.92 -27.09
CA ARG A 19 3.52 -3.83 -26.14
C ARG A 19 4.24 -3.04 -25.05
N ALA A 20 5.00 -2.01 -25.44
CA ALA A 20 5.72 -1.15 -24.49
C ALA A 20 4.75 -0.45 -23.53
N PHE A 21 3.60 -0.01 -24.03
CA PHE A 21 2.55 0.60 -23.21
C PHE A 21 1.92 -0.39 -22.21
N TRP A 22 1.58 -1.60 -22.66
CA TRP A 22 1.06 -2.64 -21.76
C TRP A 22 2.08 -3.06 -20.70
N SER A 23 3.36 -3.21 -21.07
CA SER A 23 4.42 -3.49 -20.11
C SER A 23 4.56 -2.38 -19.07
N LEU A 24 4.45 -1.11 -19.47
CA LEU A 24 4.46 0.02 -18.55
C LEU A 24 3.30 -0.07 -17.55
N ILE A 25 2.09 -0.38 -18.03
CA ILE A 25 0.91 -0.52 -17.16
C ILE A 25 1.11 -1.66 -16.17
N ILE A 26 1.48 -2.86 -16.63
CA ILE A 26 1.66 -4.02 -15.77
C ILE A 26 2.72 -3.71 -14.70
N PHE A 27 3.85 -3.15 -15.11
CA PHE A 27 4.92 -2.76 -14.18
C PHE A 27 4.45 -1.70 -13.18
N ALA A 28 3.73 -0.67 -13.63
CA ALA A 28 3.22 0.38 -12.75
C ALA A 28 2.21 -0.17 -11.73
N VAL A 29 1.33 -1.07 -12.14
CA VAL A 29 0.38 -1.75 -11.24
C VAL A 29 1.13 -2.58 -10.21
N LEU A 30 2.07 -3.43 -10.62
CA LEU A 30 2.88 -4.23 -9.70
C LEU A 30 3.67 -3.35 -8.73
N TYR A 31 4.25 -2.26 -9.21
CA TYR A 31 4.97 -1.30 -8.38
C TYR A 31 4.04 -0.64 -7.35
N VAL A 32 2.87 -0.16 -7.76
CA VAL A 32 1.89 0.43 -6.84
C VAL A 32 1.44 -0.61 -5.81
N VAL A 33 1.13 -1.83 -6.21
CA VAL A 33 0.78 -2.91 -5.29
C VAL A 33 1.92 -3.19 -4.32
N SER A 34 3.18 -3.15 -4.76
CA SER A 34 4.34 -3.35 -3.89
C SER A 34 4.49 -2.26 -2.81
N LEU A 35 4.12 -1.01 -3.12
CA LEU A 35 4.11 0.07 -2.14
C LEU A 35 3.06 -0.16 -1.04
N PHE A 36 1.95 -0.81 -1.37
CA PHE A 36 0.90 -1.18 -0.43
C PHE A 36 1.02 -2.63 0.04
N ALA A 37 2.13 -3.31 -0.24
CA ALA A 37 2.31 -4.71 0.13
C ALA A 37 2.28 -4.87 1.64
N GLU A 38 2.83 -3.92 2.41
CA GLU A 38 2.75 -3.93 3.86
C GLU A 38 1.29 -3.86 4.33
N VAL A 39 0.41 -3.10 3.66
CA VAL A 39 -1.03 -3.03 3.98
C VAL A 39 -1.78 -4.30 3.58
N ILE A 40 -1.45 -4.88 2.42
CA ILE A 40 -2.12 -6.07 1.89
C ILE A 40 -1.67 -7.36 2.60
N ALA A 41 -0.39 -7.43 2.97
CA ALA A 41 0.24 -8.54 3.69
C ALA A 41 0.39 -8.25 5.20
N ASN A 42 -0.42 -7.34 5.73
CA ASN A 42 -0.43 -7.07 7.17
C ASN A 42 -1.02 -8.28 7.91
N ASP A 43 -0.27 -8.83 8.86
CA ASP A 43 -0.74 -9.88 9.78
C ASP A 43 -1.67 -9.33 10.88
N VAL A 44 -1.84 -8.00 10.95
CA VAL A 44 -2.73 -7.32 11.90
C VAL A 44 -4.01 -6.90 11.18
N PRO A 45 -5.20 -7.22 11.72
CA PRO A 45 -6.48 -6.89 11.09
C PRO A 45 -6.64 -5.38 10.86
N ILE A 46 -7.03 -5.02 9.64
CA ILE A 46 -7.21 -3.62 9.18
C ILE A 46 -8.25 -2.87 10.02
N MET A 47 -9.25 -3.60 10.52
CA MET A 47 -10.34 -3.09 11.34
C MET A 47 -10.75 -4.18 12.33
N VAL A 48 -10.79 -3.85 13.62
CA VAL A 48 -11.31 -4.73 14.67
C VAL A 48 -12.48 -4.02 15.35
N SER A 49 -13.62 -4.71 15.43
CA SER A 49 -14.75 -4.25 16.23
C SER A 49 -14.60 -4.87 17.63
N TYR A 50 -14.40 -4.04 18.65
CA TYR A 50 -14.41 -4.49 20.04
C TYR A 50 -15.45 -3.69 20.83
N ARG A 51 -16.42 -4.39 21.45
CA ARG A 51 -17.48 -3.80 22.30
C ARG A 51 -18.28 -2.65 21.67
N GLY A 52 -18.55 -2.71 20.37
CA GLY A 52 -19.38 -1.72 19.67
C GLY A 52 -18.62 -0.49 19.15
N GLU A 53 -17.31 -0.42 19.40
CA GLU A 53 -16.43 0.59 18.82
C GLU A 53 -15.53 -0.04 17.73
N VAL A 54 -15.38 0.69 16.64
CA VAL A 54 -14.57 0.31 15.49
C VAL A 54 -13.16 0.87 15.67
N HIS A 55 -12.17 0.01 15.78
CA HIS A 55 -10.77 0.41 15.90
C HIS A 55 -9.99 0.06 14.63
N PHE A 56 -9.18 1.01 14.17
CA PHE A 56 -8.30 0.89 13.00
C PHE A 56 -6.83 0.91 13.45
N PRO A 57 -6.25 -0.25 13.83
CA PRO A 57 -4.93 -0.32 14.47
C PRO A 57 -3.74 0.03 13.54
N ILE A 58 -3.98 0.30 12.25
CA ILE A 58 -2.93 0.61 11.26
C ILE A 58 -2.45 2.07 11.33
N VAL A 59 -3.30 3.00 11.73
CA VAL A 59 -3.01 4.45 11.62
C VAL A 59 -2.44 5.03 12.90
N GLN A 60 -2.69 4.40 14.05
CA GLN A 60 -2.14 4.79 15.32
C GLN A 60 -1.79 3.55 16.13
N PHE A 61 -0.50 3.33 16.37
CA PHE A 61 -0.06 2.45 17.44
C PHE A 61 -0.65 2.99 18.74
N HIS A 62 -1.71 2.36 19.23
CA HIS A 62 -2.18 2.55 20.59
C HIS A 62 -1.76 1.31 21.37
N ALA A 63 -0.82 1.54 22.30
CA ALA A 63 -0.34 0.53 23.22
C ALA A 63 -1.52 -0.08 24.01
N GLU A 64 -1.37 -1.35 24.36
CA GLU A 64 -2.35 -2.22 25.05
C GLU A 64 -2.88 -1.65 26.40
N THR A 65 -2.38 -0.51 26.87
CA THR A 65 -2.90 0.22 28.04
C THR A 65 -4.31 0.77 27.87
N ALA A 66 -4.84 0.91 26.64
CA ALA A 66 -6.19 1.40 26.41
C ALA A 66 -7.29 0.33 26.59
N TYR A 67 -6.92 -0.96 26.65
CA TYR A 67 -7.87 -2.08 26.69
C TYR A 67 -7.98 -2.77 28.07
N GLY A 68 -7.36 -2.22 29.12
CA GLY A 68 -7.56 -2.68 30.50
C GLY A 68 -6.98 -4.07 30.81
N GLY A 69 -5.83 -4.44 30.22
CA GLY A 69 -5.14 -5.69 30.50
C GLY A 69 -4.06 -5.56 31.59
N GLU A 70 -3.93 -6.57 32.45
CA GLU A 70 -2.92 -6.63 33.54
C GLU A 70 -1.55 -7.21 33.12
N PHE A 71 -1.36 -7.66 31.88
CA PHE A 71 -0.10 -8.30 31.46
C PHE A 71 0.64 -7.56 30.35
N ARG A 72 1.96 -7.42 30.53
CA ARG A 72 2.92 -6.80 29.59
C ARG A 72 3.42 -7.81 28.54
N THR A 73 2.55 -8.41 27.75
CA THR A 73 2.98 -9.29 26.66
C THR A 73 2.10 -9.13 25.44
N GLN A 74 2.75 -8.92 24.29
CA GLN A 74 2.14 -8.77 22.97
C GLN A 74 1.06 -9.81 22.74
N ALA A 75 -0.11 -9.35 22.29
CA ALA A 75 -1.18 -10.22 21.82
C ALA A 75 -0.67 -11.11 20.66
N ASP A 76 -0.68 -12.43 20.88
CA ASP A 76 -0.37 -13.47 19.89
C ASP A 76 -1.58 -13.62 18.96
N TYR A 77 -1.52 -12.98 17.79
CA TYR A 77 -2.51 -13.13 16.73
C TYR A 77 -2.12 -14.31 15.85
N ARG A 78 -2.42 -15.53 16.33
CA ARG A 78 -2.42 -16.74 15.50
C ARG A 78 -3.82 -17.10 15.03
#